data_AF-A0A842XBG7-F1
#
_entry.id   AF-A0A842XBG7-F1
#
_cell.length_a   1.000
_cell.length_b   1.000
_cell.length_c   1.000
_cell.angle_alpha   90.00
_cell.angle_beta   90.00
_cell.angle_gamma   90.00
#
_symmetry.space_group_name_H-M   'P 1'
#
loop_
_entity.id
_entity.type
_entity.pdbx_description
1 polymer ?
#
loop_
_entity_poly.entity_id
_entity_poly.type
_entity_poly.pdbx_seq_one_letter_code
_entity_poly.pdbx_strand_id
1 'polypeptide(L)'
;MSVKPTVLKLGGSVITDKEKTLTPNLPAIERLTKEISRANVSPLVLVHGGGSFGHPVAEQYGIREGYKDSSQIIGFSKTHQAMTKLNKLIVGSLINHNIPA
;
A
#
# COMPACT_ATOMS: atom_id res chain seq x y z
N MET A 1 1.02 15.33 28.97
CA MET A 1 0.13 15.40 27.80
C MET A 1 0.45 14.21 26.90
N SER A 2 -0.56 13.51 26.36
CA SER A 2 -0.33 12.42 25.40
C SER A 2 0.17 13.00 24.08
N VAL A 3 1.26 12.45 23.54
CA VAL A 3 1.81 12.88 22.25
C VAL A 3 0.88 12.39 21.13
N LYS A 4 0.36 13.31 20.31
CA LYS A 4 -0.53 12.96 19.20
C LYS A 4 0.29 12.52 17.98
N PRO A 5 -0.03 11.37 17.35
CA PRO A 5 0.67 10.93 16.15
C PRO A 5 0.25 11.76 14.93
N THR A 6 1.20 11.93 14.01
CA THR A 6 0.90 12.35 12.63
C THR A 6 0.50 11.11 11.82
N VAL A 7 -0.57 11.21 11.04
CA VAL A 7 -0.99 10.13 10.12
C VAL A 7 -0.77 10.60 8.69
N LEU A 8 0.08 9.88 7.95
CA LEU A 8 0.36 10.15 6.54
C LEU A 8 -0.21 9.02 5.68
N LYS A 9 -0.98 9.35 4.65
CA LYS A 9 -1.48 8.38 3.67
C LYS A 9 -0.83 8.57 2.31
N LEU A 10 -0.12 7.55 1.82
CA LEU A 10 0.35 7.45 0.45
C LEU A 10 -0.76 6.92 -0.45
N GLY A 11 -1.29 7.76 -1.32
CA GLY A 11 -2.33 7.36 -2.27
C GLY A 11 -1.80 6.31 -3.25
N GLY A 12 -2.58 5.24 -3.50
CA GLY A 12 -2.20 4.18 -4.43
C GLY A 12 -1.88 4.68 -5.84
N SER A 13 -2.49 5.80 -6.26
CA SER A 13 -2.20 6.47 -7.52
C SER A 13 -0.78 7.01 -7.67
N VAL A 14 -0.09 7.27 -6.56
CA VAL A 14 1.27 7.81 -6.57
C VAL A 14 2.30 6.68 -6.54
N ILE A 15 2.01 5.62 -5.79
CA ILE A 15 2.92 4.50 -5.53
C ILE A 15 2.74 3.32 -6.51
N THR A 16 1.77 3.39 -7.42
CA THR A 16 1.53 2.38 -8.47
C THR A 16 1.20 3.04 -9.81
N ASP A 17 1.41 2.31 -10.90
CA ASP A 17 0.89 2.67 -12.22
C ASP A 17 -0.56 2.17 -12.33
N LYS A 18 -1.51 3.09 -12.54
CA LYS A 18 -2.95 2.76 -12.64
C LYS A 18 -3.32 2.04 -13.93
N GLU A 19 -2.56 2.25 -14.99
CA GLU A 19 -2.83 1.68 -16.31
C GLU A 19 -2.37 0.22 -16.41
N LYS A 20 -1.54 -0.23 -15.45
CA LYS A 20 -0.94 -1.56 -15.44
C LYS A 20 -1.15 -2.27 -14.11
N THR A 21 -1.94 -3.34 -14.14
CA THR A 21 -2.19 -4.22 -12.98
C THR A 21 -0.89 -4.71 -12.34
N LEU A 22 -0.84 -4.71 -11.01
CA LEU A 22 0.31 -5.17 -10.20
C LEU A 22 1.63 -4.46 -10.50
N THR A 23 1.59 -3.20 -10.92
CA THR A 23 2.79 -2.44 -11.31
C THR A 23 3.11 -1.34 -10.29
N PRO A 24 4.21 -1.47 -9.52
CA PRO A 24 4.61 -0.47 -8.55
C PRO A 24 5.34 0.69 -9.24
N ASN A 25 5.16 1.91 -8.72
CA ASN A 25 5.98 3.06 -9.10
C ASN A 25 7.19 3.13 -8.17
N LEU A 26 8.20 2.29 -8.44
CA LEU A 26 9.41 2.19 -7.61
C LEU A 26 10.14 3.55 -7.44
N PRO A 27 10.30 4.39 -8.49
CA PRO A 27 10.89 5.71 -8.32
C PRO A 27 10.11 6.61 -7.35
N ALA A 28 8.77 6.57 -7.39
CA ALA A 28 7.95 7.35 -6.46
C ALA A 28 8.03 6.80 -5.03
N ILE A 29 7.99 5.48 -4.85
CA ILE A 29 8.15 4.85 -3.53
C ILE A 29 9.47 5.28 -2.90
N GLU A 30 10.59 5.11 -3.63
CA GLU A 30 11.93 5.46 -3.13
C GLU A 30 12.06 6.95 -2.80
N ARG A 31 11.54 7.83 -3.65
CA ARG A 31 11.57 9.27 -3.38
C ARG A 31 10.78 9.61 -2.10
N LEU A 32 9.58 9.04 -1.95
CA LEU A 32 8.69 9.34 -0.82
C LEU A 32 9.25 8.82 0.51
N THR A 33 9.77 7.60 0.54
CA THR A 33 10.37 7.02 1.77
C THR A 33 11.62 7.79 2.19
N LYS A 34 12.43 8.26 1.24
CA LYS A 34 13.56 9.17 1.49
C LYS A 34 13.11 10.52 2.08
N GLU A 35 12.04 11.10 1.54
CA GLU A 35 11.45 12.35 2.06
C GLU A 35 10.90 12.17 3.48
N ILE A 36 10.23 11.05 3.75
CA ILE A 36 9.72 10.69 5.09
C ILE A 36 10.88 10.56 6.08
N SER A 37 11.96 9.87 5.71
CA SER A 37 13.16 9.72 6.54
C SER A 37 13.76 11.08 6.90
N ARG A 38 13.90 11.97 5.92
CA ARG A 38 14.41 13.34 6.12
C ARG A 38 13.51 14.21 7.00
N ALA A 39 12.19 14.03 6.91
CA ALA A 39 11.24 14.79 7.71
C ALA A 39 11.30 14.43 9.21
N ASN A 40 11.76 13.21 9.55
CA ASN A 40 11.98 12.72 10.91
C ASN A 40 10.80 13.00 11.87
N VAL A 41 9.58 12.82 11.38
CA VAL A 41 8.35 13.04 12.15
C VAL A 41 8.14 11.86 13.11
N SER A 42 7.94 12.14 14.39
CA SER A 42 7.62 11.13 15.41
C SER A 42 6.63 11.67 16.45
N PRO A 43 5.56 10.94 16.81
CA PRO A 43 5.18 9.62 16.29
C PRO A 43 4.48 9.72 14.93
N LEU A 44 4.81 8.80 14.01
CA LEU A 44 4.25 8.73 12.65
C LEU A 44 3.53 7.41 12.43
N VAL A 45 2.31 7.48 11.89
CA VAL A 45 1.57 6.33 11.34
C VAL A 45 1.50 6.51 9.82
N LEU A 46 2.04 5.54 9.08
CA LEU A 46 2.00 5.53 7.62
C LEU A 46 0.91 4.57 7.12
N VAL A 47 0.06 5.06 6.22
CA VAL A 47 -0.97 4.27 5.53
C VAL A 47 -0.66 4.31 4.04
N HIS A 48 -0.90 3.23 3.30
CA HIS A 48 -0.81 3.25 1.84
C HIS A 48 -2.10 2.72 1.19
N GLY A 49 -2.41 3.22 -0.01
CA GLY A 49 -3.50 2.70 -0.84
C GLY A 49 -3.09 1.43 -1.59
N GLY A 50 -4.08 0.73 -2.18
CA GLY A 50 -3.84 -0.49 -2.94
C GLY A 50 -3.48 -0.29 -4.41
N GLY A 51 -3.82 0.86 -5.00
CA GLY A 51 -3.44 1.17 -6.38
C GLY A 51 -3.84 0.07 -7.37
N SER A 52 -2.95 -0.23 -8.31
CA SER A 52 -3.11 -1.32 -9.28
C SER A 52 -2.89 -2.73 -8.71
N PHE A 53 -2.58 -2.87 -7.42
CA PHE A 53 -2.51 -4.16 -6.73
C PHE A 53 -3.84 -4.56 -6.09
N GLY A 54 -4.57 -3.59 -5.53
CA GLY A 54 -5.85 -3.83 -4.86
C GLY A 54 -7.03 -3.86 -5.81
N HIS A 55 -7.29 -2.73 -6.50
CA HIS A 55 -8.55 -2.53 -7.22
C HIS A 55 -8.79 -3.57 -8.33
N PRO A 56 -7.84 -3.85 -9.25
CA PRO A 56 -8.11 -4.78 -10.35
C PRO A 56 -8.39 -6.21 -9.86
N VAL A 57 -7.67 -6.66 -8.83
CA VAL A 57 -7.86 -8.01 -8.27
C VAL A 57 -9.17 -8.09 -7.50
N ALA A 58 -9.52 -7.07 -6.71
CA ALA A 58 -10.80 -7.04 -6.00
C ALA A 58 -12.01 -6.97 -6.94
N GLU A 59 -11.89 -6.22 -8.04
CA GLU A 59 -12.93 -6.06 -9.06
C GLU A 59 -13.17 -7.36 -9.83
N GLN A 60 -12.10 -8.09 -10.18
CA GLN A 60 -12.21 -9.41 -10.84
C GLN A 60 -13.10 -10.41 -10.09
N TYR A 61 -13.15 -10.33 -8.75
CA TYR A 61 -13.96 -11.23 -7.91
C TYR A 61 -15.14 -10.51 -7.24
N GLY A 62 -15.50 -9.29 -7.66
CA GLY A 62 -16.63 -8.56 -7.08
C GLY A 62 -16.56 -8.37 -5.57
N ILE A 63 -15.35 -8.30 -4.97
CA ILE A 63 -15.17 -8.34 -3.51
C ILE A 63 -15.91 -7.21 -2.78
N ARG A 64 -16.04 -6.04 -3.42
CA ARG A 64 -16.76 -4.88 -2.86
C ARG A 64 -18.26 -5.08 -2.78
N GLU A 65 -18.81 -6.03 -3.53
CA GLU A 65 -20.25 -6.28 -3.65
C GLU A 65 -20.79 -7.20 -2.54
N GLY A 66 -19.93 -7.57 -1.58
CA GLY A 66 -20.26 -8.56 -0.55
C GLY A 66 -20.09 -9.99 -1.05
N TYR A 67 -20.38 -10.94 -0.16
CA TYR A 67 -20.29 -12.36 -0.49
C TYR A 67 -21.54 -12.81 -1.27
N LYS A 68 -21.29 -13.44 -2.43
CA LYS A 68 -22.24 -13.90 -3.44
C LYS A 68 -21.99 -15.37 -3.77
N ASP A 69 -20.73 -15.79 -3.92
CA ASP A 69 -20.37 -17.16 -4.23
C ASP A 69 -18.95 -17.55 -3.79
N SER A 70 -18.65 -18.84 -3.83
CA SER A 70 -17.39 -19.42 -3.33
C SER A 70 -16.13 -18.99 -4.08
N SER A 71 -16.24 -18.51 -5.32
CA SER A 71 -15.09 -17.98 -6.06
C SER A 71 -14.48 -16.74 -5.38
N GLN A 72 -15.28 -16.01 -4.60
CA GLN A 72 -14.82 -14.83 -3.87
C GLN A 72 -13.93 -15.17 -2.68
N ILE A 73 -13.95 -16.41 -2.18
CA ILE A 73 -13.06 -16.85 -1.09
C ILE A 73 -11.61 -16.85 -1.59
N ILE A 74 -11.36 -17.41 -2.78
CA ILE A 74 -10.04 -17.36 -3.40
C ILE A 74 -9.72 -15.95 -3.90
N GLY A 75 -10.73 -15.21 -4.36
CA GLY A 75 -10.61 -13.79 -4.74
C GLY A 75 -10.09 -12.92 -3.61
N PHE A 76 -10.70 -13.00 -2.43
CA PHE A 76 -10.28 -12.29 -1.22
C PHE A 76 -8.83 -12.60 -0.87
N SER A 77 -8.46 -13.89 -0.89
CA SER A 77 -7.08 -14.33 -0.64
C SER A 77 -6.09 -13.75 -1.66
N LYS A 78 -6.45 -13.73 -2.94
CA LYS A 78 -5.62 -13.13 -4.02
C LYS A 78 -5.50 -11.62 -3.89
N THR A 79 -6.58 -10.91 -3.55
CA THR A 79 -6.55 -9.47 -3.27
C THR A 79 -5.64 -9.17 -2.09
N HIS A 80 -5.77 -9.91 -1.00
CA HIS A 80 -4.90 -9.74 0.17
C HIS A 80 -3.43 -10.02 -0.18
N GLN A 81 -3.15 -11.10 -0.92
CA GLN A 81 -1.79 -11.41 -1.39
C GLN A 81 -1.19 -10.27 -2.22
N ALA A 82 -1.96 -9.68 -3.14
CA ALA A 82 -1.52 -8.55 -3.95
C ALA A 82 -1.19 -7.33 -3.07
N MET A 83 -2.04 -7.01 -2.10
CA MET A 83 -1.79 -5.93 -1.13
C MET A 83 -0.51 -6.16 -0.32
N THR A 84 -0.27 -7.39 0.13
CA THR A 84 0.95 -7.75 0.88
C THR A 84 2.21 -7.63 0.02
N LYS A 85 2.13 -7.93 -1.29
CA LYS A 85 3.25 -7.71 -2.22
C LYS A 85 3.61 -6.23 -2.32
N LEU A 86 2.63 -5.35 -2.47
CA LEU A 86 2.86 -3.90 -2.48
C LEU A 86 3.43 -3.42 -1.14
N ASN A 87 2.86 -3.87 -0.02
CA ASN A 87 3.33 -3.53 1.31
C ASN A 87 4.81 -3.89 1.50
N LYS A 88 5.24 -5.08 1.06
CA LYS A 88 6.64 -5.52 1.14
C LYS A 88 7.61 -4.57 0.43
N LEU A 89 7.23 -4.02 -0.72
CA LEU A 89 8.06 -3.06 -1.45
C LEU A 89 8.20 -1.73 -0.68
N ILE A 90 7.11 -1.23 -0.10
CA ILE A 90 7.11 0.02 0.67
C ILE A 90 7.91 -0.16 1.96
N VAL A 91 7.64 -1.21 2.73
CA VAL A 91 8.39 -1.53 3.97
C VAL A 91 9.88 -1.72 3.67
N GLY A 92 10.22 -2.43 2.58
CA GLY A 92 11.61 -2.58 2.16
C GLY A 92 12.31 -1.24 1.92
N SER A 93 11.66 -0.31 1.21
CA SER A 93 12.23 1.03 0.96
C SER A 93 12.29 1.89 2.24
N LEU A 94 11.32 1.78 3.15
CA LEU A 94 11.39 2.43 4.47
C LEU A 94 12.59 1.94 5.29
N ILE A 95 12.80 0.63 5.36
CA ILE A 95 13.94 0.01 6.05
C ILE A 95 15.27 0.45 5.41
N ASN A 96 15.35 0.51 4.07
CA ASN A 96 16.54 1.00 3.36
C ASN A 96 16.89 2.46 3.70
N HIS A 97 15.92 3.25 4.17
CA HIS A 97 16.13 4.61 4.67
C HIS A 97 16.13 4.73 6.20
N ASN A 98 16.41 3.62 6.89
CA ASN A 98 16.53 3.51 8.35
C ASN A 98 15.26 3.90 9.11
N ILE A 99 14.08 3.70 8.53
CA ILE A 99 12.80 3.86 9.21
C ILE A 99 12.37 2.50 9.79
N PRO A 100 12.06 2.39 11.10
CA PRO A 100 11.67 1.14 11.75
C PRO A 100 10.19 0.81 11.47
N ALA A 101 9.90 0.45 10.22
CA ALA A 101 8.56 0.14 9.71
C ALA A 101 8.21 -1.35 9.79
#